data_AF-A0A5K0X0P6-F1
#
_entry.id   AF-A0A5K0X0P6-F1
#
_cell.length_a   1.000
_cell.length_b   1.000
_cell.length_c   1.000
_cell.angle_alpha   90.00
_cell.angle_beta   90.00
_cell.angle_gamma   90.00
#
_symmetry.space_group_name_H-M   'P 1'
#
loop_
_entity.id
_entity.type
_entity.pdbx_description
1 polymer ?
#
loop_
_entity_poly.entity_id
_entity_poly.type
_entity_poly.pdbx_seq_one_letter_code
_entity_poly.pdbx_strand_id
1 'polypeptide(L)' 'GWKTFFEEPIMLLAFVLLGRNLEQRAKIKATSDMTGLLSVLPRKARLVMDNDMEGSHALVDVPCDTLSIGDKIVVLPG' A
#
# COMPACT_ATOMS: atom_id res chain seq x y z
N GLY A 1 -41.72 -24.06 -26.98
CA GLY A 1 -41.54 -22.60 -26.97
C GLY A 1 -40.88 -22.13 -25.70
N TRP A 2 -39.60 -22.44 -25.49
CA TRP A 2 -38.84 -22.07 -24.28
C TRP A 2 -37.64 -21.14 -24.59
N LYS A 3 -37.47 -20.73 -25.85
CA LYS A 3 -36.25 -20.06 -26.32
C LYS A 3 -36.17 -18.58 -25.92
N THR A 4 -37.29 -17.94 -25.61
CA THR A 4 -37.38 -16.49 -25.38
C THR A 4 -37.42 -16.09 -23.90
N PHE A 5 -37.74 -16.97 -22.95
CA PHE A 5 -37.84 -16.59 -21.52
C PHE A 5 -36.50 -16.22 -20.85
N PHE A 6 -35.38 -16.54 -21.48
CA PHE A 6 -34.04 -16.30 -20.93
C PHE A 6 -33.32 -15.13 -21.59
N GLU A 7 -33.85 -14.53 -22.67
CA GLU A 7 -33.15 -13.42 -23.33
C GLU A 7 -33.17 -12.14 -22.48
N GLU A 8 -34.32 -11.73 -21.95
CA GLU A 8 -34.40 -10.52 -21.12
C GLU A 8 -33.62 -10.62 -19.79
N PRO A 9 -33.69 -11.73 -19.02
CA PRO A 9 -32.94 -11.84 -17.76
C PRO A 9 -31.41 -11.92 -17.96
N ILE A 10 -30.95 -12.60 -19.02
CA ILE A 10 -29.51 -12.71 -19.32
C ILE A 10 -28.96 -11.35 -19.73
N MET A 11 -29.72 -10.57 -20.50
CA MET A 11 -29.33 -9.21 -20.88
C MET A 11 -29.18 -8.30 -19.66
N LEU A 12 -30.14 -8.32 -18.72
CA LEU A 12 -30.04 -7.55 -17.48
C LEU A 12 -28.84 -7.98 -16.64
N LEU A 13 -28.59 -9.28 -16.52
CA LEU A 13 -27.43 -9.79 -15.80
C LEU A 13 -26.11 -9.32 -16.44
N ALA A 14 -26.03 -9.32 -17.78
CA ALA A 14 -24.86 -8.82 -18.49
C ALA A 14 -24.63 -7.32 -18.24
N PHE A 15 -25.67 -6.49 -18.26
CA PHE A 15 -25.56 -5.07 -17.95
C PHE A 15 -25.16 -4.80 -16.49
N VAL A 16 -25.70 -5.56 -15.52
CA VAL A 16 -25.31 -5.44 -14.12
C VAL A 16 -23.84 -5.80 -13.91
N LEU A 17 -23.38 -6.90 -14.52
CA LEU A 17 -21.98 -7.33 -14.44
C LEU A 17 -21.04 -6.32 -15.12
N LEU A 18 -21.45 -5.78 -16.27
CA LEU A 18 -20.70 -4.74 -16.98
C LEU A 18 -20.59 -3.48 -16.11
N GLY A 19 -21.70 -3.03 -15.51
CA GLY A 19 -21.73 -1.91 -14.59
C GLY A 19 -20.80 -2.09 -13.39
N ARG A 20 -20.86 -3.24 -12.72
CA ARG A 20 -19.93 -3.58 -11.61
C ARG A 20 -18.47 -3.59 -12.06
N ASN A 21 -18.17 -4.10 -13.25
CA ASN A 21 -16.78 -4.12 -13.73
C ASN A 21 -16.26 -2.70 -13.99
N LEU A 22 -17.09 -1.82 -14.58
CA LEU A 22 -16.74 -0.41 -14.79
C LEU A 22 -16.56 0.33 -13.46
N GLU A 23 -17.46 0.11 -12.49
CA GLU A 23 -17.36 0.67 -11.15
C GLU A 23 -16.07 0.23 -10.44
N GLN A 24 -15.75 -1.07 -10.48
CA GLN A 24 -14.52 -1.60 -9.90
C GLN A 24 -13.27 -1.00 -10.56
N ARG A 25 -13.25 -0.86 -11.89
CA ARG A 25 -12.14 -0.22 -12.60
C ARG A 25 -11.96 1.24 -12.19
N ALA A 26 -13.07 1.99 -12.06
CA ALA A 26 -13.04 3.37 -11.59
C ALA A 26 -12.49 3.47 -10.16
N LYS A 27 -12.92 2.57 -9.27
CA LYS A 27 -12.45 2.50 -7.89
C LYS A 27 -10.95 2.22 -7.80
N ILE A 28 -10.45 1.23 -8.55
CA ILE A 28 -9.02 0.89 -8.60
C ILE A 28 -8.19 2.10 -9.04
N LYS A 29 -8.65 2.81 -10.08
CA LYS A 29 -7.96 4.00 -10.59
C LYS A 29 -7.86 5.10 -9.52
N ALA A 30 -8.91 5.31 -8.73
CA ALA A 30 -8.88 6.28 -7.63
C ALA A 30 -7.99 5.85 -6.45
N THR A 31 -7.93 4.54 -6.13
CA THR A 31 -7.14 4.03 -4.99
C THR A 31 -5.65 3.88 -5.32
N SER A 32 -5.27 3.79 -6.59
CA SER A 32 -3.88 3.60 -7.02
C SER A 32 -2.97 4.75 -6.58
N ASP A 33 -3.45 5.99 -6.67
CA ASP A 33 -2.67 7.18 -6.31
C ASP A 33 -2.38 7.21 -4.80
N MET A 34 -3.38 6.79 -3.99
CA MET A 34 -3.23 6.68 -2.55
C MET A 34 -2.21 5.61 -2.16
N THR A 35 -2.22 4.45 -2.84
CA THR A 35 -1.22 3.40 -2.59
C THR A 35 0.19 3.83 -2.99
N GLY A 36 0.32 4.67 -4.03
CA GLY A 36 1.59 5.27 -4.43
C GLY A 36 2.18 6.13 -3.32
N LEU A 37 1.39 7.02 -2.73
CA LEU A 37 1.81 7.85 -1.60
C LEU A 37 2.19 7.01 -0.36
N LEU A 38 1.41 5.96 -0.05
CA LEU A 38 1.72 5.06 1.07
C LEU A 38 3.02 4.27 0.87
N SER A 39 3.42 4.01 -0.38
CA SER A 39 4.67 3.30 -0.68
C SER A 39 5.93 4.15 -0.41
N VAL A 40 5.79 5.47 -0.39
CA VAL A 40 6.90 6.40 -0.11
C VAL A 40 7.29 6.39 1.36
N LEU A 41 6.38 6.01 2.26
CA LEU A 41 6.67 5.92 3.69
C LEU A 41 7.66 4.77 3.95
N PRO A 42 8.88 5.07 4.43
CA PRO A 42 9.85 4.04 4.77
C PRO A 42 9.30 3.19 5.92
N ARG A 43 9.40 1.87 5.81
CA ARG A 43 8.95 0.95 6.87
C ARG A 43 9.98 0.75 7.98
N LYS A 44 11.24 1.03 7.68
CA LYS A 44 12.38 0.81 8.57
C LYS A 44 13.30 2.02 8.50
N ALA A 45 13.93 2.32 9.63
CA ALA A 45 14.98 3.31 9.76
C ALA A 45 16.18 2.66 10.45
N ARG A 46 17.37 3.17 10.16
CA ARG A 46 18.61 2.71 10.78
C ARG A 46 18.99 3.65 11.90
N LEU A 47 18.78 3.22 13.14
CA LEU A 47 19.11 3.95 14.35
C LEU A 47 20.59 3.75 14.70
N VAL A 48 21.25 4.83 15.11
CA VAL A 48 22.59 4.82 15.70
C VAL A 48 22.44 4.65 17.20
N MET A 49 22.91 3.53 17.73
CA MET A 49 23.09 3.38 19.17
C MET A 49 24.54 3.71 19.52
N ASP A 50 24.72 4.73 20.37
CA ASP A 50 25.99 4.97 21.04
C ASP A 50 26.18 3.88 22.09
N ASN A 51 27.08 2.95 21.83
CA ASN A 51 27.50 1.99 22.83
C ASN A 51 28.70 2.57 23.58
N ASP A 52 28.50 2.94 24.85
CA ASP A 52 29.47 3.65 25.71
C ASP A 52 30.79 2.89 25.95
N MET A 53 30.91 1.65 25.47
CA MET A 53 32.02 0.77 25.82
C MET A 53 33.14 0.66 24.79
N GLU A 54 32.97 1.11 23.54
CA GLU A 54 34.06 0.92 22.55
C GLU A 54 33.91 1.70 21.24
N GLY A 55 33.62 3.01 21.26
CA GLY A 55 33.74 3.92 20.10
C GLY A 55 33.08 3.48 18.78
N SER A 56 32.19 2.49 18.85
CA SER A 56 31.61 1.77 17.73
C SER A 56 30.13 2.05 17.73
N HIS A 57 29.72 2.92 16.82
CA HIS A 57 28.32 3.21 16.57
C HIS A 57 27.66 1.96 15.99
N ALA A 58 26.85 1.27 16.79
CA ALA A 58 26.08 0.13 16.33
C ALA A 58 24.86 0.63 15.53
N LEU A 59 24.75 0.18 14.29
CA LEU A 59 23.62 0.50 13.42
C LEU A 59 22.56 -0.59 13.54
N VAL A 60 21.37 -0.22 13.99
CA VAL A 60 20.25 -1.15 14.17
C VAL A 60 19.09 -0.73 13.30
N ASP A 61 18.57 -1.66 12.50
CA ASP A 61 17.37 -1.42 11.70
C ASP A 61 16.12 -1.60 12.60
N VAL A 62 15.40 -0.50 12.82
CA VAL A 62 14.19 -0.44 13.65
C VAL A 62 12.97 -0.01 12.83
N PRO A 63 11.76 -0.44 13.20
CA PRO A 63 10.53 0.12 12.62
C PRO A 63 10.45 1.64 12.85
N CYS A 64 9.92 2.39 11.90
CA CYS A 64 9.78 3.85 12.04
C CYS A 64 8.85 4.23 13.21
N ASP A 65 7.88 3.36 13.54
CA ASP A 65 6.92 3.58 14.62
C ASP A 65 7.56 3.58 16.02
N THR A 66 8.77 3.04 16.16
CA THR A 66 9.48 2.96 17.46
C THR A 66 10.47 4.11 17.68
N LEU A 67 10.63 5.00 16.70
CA LEU A 67 11.55 6.15 16.80
C LEU A 67 10.97 7.25 17.69
N SER A 68 11.86 7.88 18.46
CA SER A 68 11.53 9.01 19.33
C SER A 68 12.25 10.28 18.91
N ILE A 69 11.72 11.44 19.31
CA ILE A 69 12.35 12.74 19.05
C ILE A 69 13.69 12.79 19.80
N GLY A 70 14.78 12.97 19.06
CA GLY A 70 16.16 12.98 19.61
C GLY A 70 17.03 11.82 19.10
N ASP A 71 16.43 10.82 18.45
CA ASP A 71 17.13 9.69 17.87
C ASP A 71 18.01 10.09 16.67
N LYS A 72 19.23 9.56 16.62
CA LYS A 72 20.15 9.73 15.48
C LYS A 72 19.96 8.59 14.51
N ILE A 73 19.53 8.89 13.28
CA ILE A 73 19.39 7.90 12.21
C ILE A 73 20.43 8.12 11.10
N VAL A 74 20.85 7.04 10.43
CA VAL A 74 21.72 7.12 9.26
C VAL A 74 20.91 6.91 7.98
N VAL A 75 21.04 7.84 7.04
CA VAL A 75 20.49 7.72 5.69
C VAL A 75 21.65 7.53 4.73
N LEU A 76 21.66 6.39 4.03
CA LEU A 76 22.63 6.11 2.97
C LEU A 76 22.16 6.76 1.66
N PRO A 77 23.10 7.13 0.77
CA PRO A 77 22.73 7.64 -0.54
C PRO A 77 22.13 6.52 -1.39
N GLY A 78 20.86 6.66 -1.76
CA GLY A 78 20.15 5.93 -2.82
C GLY A 78 20.31 4.41 -2.81
#